data_AF-A0A7Z0WF60-F1
#
_entry.id   AF-A0A7Z0WF60-F1
#
_cell.length_a   1.000
_cell.length_b   1.000
_cell.length_c   1.000
_cell.angle_alpha   90.00
_cell.angle_beta   90.00
_cell.angle_gamma   90.00
#
_symmetry.space_group_name_H-M   'P 1'
#
loop_
_entity.id
_entity.type
_entity.pdbx_description
1 polymer ?
#
loop_
_entity_poly.entity_id
_entity_poly.type
_entity_poly.pdbx_seq_one_letter_code
_entity_poly.pdbx_strand_id
1 'polypeptide(L)' 'MTAIPFALVSAEDRDRVVAYGLDIELASGRDVVTFRRDGDGRSTVTVHRSVEDAVRRYQGLTPVELEWET' A
#
# COMPACT_ATOMS: atom_id res chain seq x y z
N MET A 1 2.31 -18.76 9.16
CA MET A 1 1.77 -17.56 8.50
C MET A 1 2.40 -16.35 9.16
N THR A 2 3.01 -15.49 8.36
CA THR A 2 3.60 -14.22 8.79
C THR A 2 2.93 -13.10 8.00
N ALA A 3 2.79 -11.93 8.61
CA ALA A 3 2.30 -10.74 7.94
C ALA A 3 3.18 -9.58 8.34
N ILE A 4 3.87 -8.99 7.36
CA ILE A 4 4.80 -7.89 7.57
C ILE A 4 4.15 -6.60 7.06
N PRO A 5 3.84 -5.63 7.94
CA PRO A 5 3.32 -4.35 7.51
C PRO A 5 4.41 -3.53 6.80
N PHE A 6 4.02 -2.79 5.77
CA PHE A 6 4.88 -1.84 5.08
C PHE A 6 4.10 -0.61 4.61
N ALA A 7 4.82 0.44 4.23
CA ALA A 7 4.27 1.61 3.55
C ALA A 7 4.93 1.76 2.18
N LEU A 8 4.12 2.04 1.16
CA LEU A 8 4.61 2.55 -0.12
C LEU A 8 4.71 4.06 0.00
N VAL A 9 5.90 4.59 -0.21
CA VAL A 9 6.16 6.04 -0.19
C VAL A 9 6.32 6.59 -1.60
N SER A 10 6.11 7.89 -1.76
CA SER A 10 6.30 8.54 -3.05
C SER A 10 7.76 8.49 -3.48
N ALA A 11 7.97 8.31 -4.79
CA ALA A 11 9.31 8.43 -5.37
C ALA A 11 9.80 9.89 -5.38
N GLU A 12 8.87 10.86 -5.41
CA GLU A 12 9.17 12.29 -5.45
C GLU A 12 9.33 12.89 -4.04
N ASP A 13 8.61 12.35 -3.05
CA ASP A 13 8.64 12.78 -1.65
C ASP A 13 8.55 11.57 -0.70
N ARG A 14 9.70 11.13 -0.18
CA ARG A 14 9.78 9.92 0.65
C ARG A 14 9.11 10.06 2.02
N ASP A 15 8.74 11.27 2.43
CA ASP A 15 8.01 11.50 3.68
C ASP A 15 6.49 11.32 3.50
N ARG A 16 6.03 11.15 2.25
CA ARG A 16 4.62 10.97 1.92
C ARG A 16 4.29 9.52 1.58
N VAL A 17 3.32 8.97 2.30
CA VAL A 17 2.76 7.65 2.04
C VAL A 17 1.77 7.73 0.88
N VAL A 18 1.85 6.75 -0.01
CA VAL A 18 0.95 6.57 -1.17
C VAL A 18 -0.08 5.49 -0.89
N ALA A 19 0.32 4.43 -0.18
CA ALA A 19 -0.54 3.35 0.30
C ALA A 19 0.15 2.60 1.45
N TYR A 20 -0.64 1.99 2.33
CA TYR A 20 -0.15 1.01 3.29
C TYR A 20 -0.31 -0.39 2.72
N GLY A 21 0.45 -1.34 3.24
CA GLY A 21 0.30 -2.73 2.83
C GLY A 21 0.72 -3.75 3.87
N LEU A 22 0.31 -4.98 3.61
CA LEU A 22 0.68 -6.18 4.33
C LEU A 22 1.25 -7.17 3.33
N ASP A 23 2.45 -7.65 3.63
CA ASP A 23 3.11 -8.72 2.92
C ASP A 23 2.93 -10.02 3.69
N ILE A 24 2.16 -10.95 3.13
CA ILE A 24 1.60 -12.10 3.85
C ILE A 24 2.18 -13.38 3.28
N GLU A 25 2.87 -14.14 4.12
CA GLU A 25 3.35 -15.48 3.80
C GLU A 25 2.32 -16.53 4.24
N LEU A 26 1.68 -17.16 3.26
CA LEU A 26 0.69 -18.22 3.41
C LEU A 26 1.30 -19.58 3.04
N ALA A 27 0.67 -20.67 3.45
CA ALA A 27 1.08 -22.00 3.02
C ALA A 27 0.94 -22.20 1.49
N SER A 28 0.04 -21.44 0.85
CA SER A 28 -0.23 -21.45 -0.59
C SER A 28 0.70 -20.55 -1.40
N GLY A 29 1.53 -19.73 -0.76
CA GLY A 29 2.37 -18.73 -1.42
C GLY A 29 2.39 -17.39 -0.69
N ARG A 30 2.74 -16.33 -1.41
CA ARG A 30 2.87 -14.97 -0.86
C ARG A 30 1.83 -14.07 -1.50
N ASP A 31 1.06 -13.39 -0.68
CA ASP A 31 0.09 -12.36 -1.10
C ASP A 31 0.52 -11.01 -0.54
N VAL A 32 0.35 -9.96 -1.33
CA VAL A 32 0.58 -8.60 -0.89
C VAL A 32 -0.73 -7.84 -0.97
N VAL A 33 -1.20 -7.31 0.15
CA VAL A 33 -2.44 -6.53 0.20
C VAL A 33 -2.08 -5.07 0.43
N THR A 34 -2.61 -4.17 -0.40
CA THR A 34 -2.47 -2.72 -0.20
C THR A 34 -3.80 -2.08 0.14
N PHE A 35 -3.76 -1.11 1.04
CA PHE A 35 -4.85 -0.22 1.41
C PHE A 35 -4.47 1.23 1.14
N ARG A 36 -5.39 1.98 0.52
CA ARG A 36 -5.24 3.42 0.27
C ARG A 36 -6.58 4.11 0.49
N ARG A 37 -6.56 5.26 1.17
CA ARG A 37 -7.70 6.19 1.29
C ARG A 37 -7.32 7.49 0.59
N ASP A 38 -8.05 7.84 -0.45
CA ASP A 38 -7.87 9.09 -1.19
C ASP A 38 -8.45 10.28 -0.40
N GLY A 39 -8.01 11.50 -0.74
CA GLY A 39 -8.44 12.74 -0.06
C GLY A 39 -9.93 13.07 -0.20
N ASP A 40 -10.66 12.38 -1.08
CA ASP A 40 -12.13 12.47 -1.17
C ASP A 40 -12.86 11.39 -0.36
N GLY A 41 -12.13 10.65 0.47
CA GLY A 41 -12.64 9.58 1.31
C GLY A 41 -12.80 8.23 0.62
N ARG A 42 -12.52 8.11 -0.68
CA ARG A 42 -12.58 6.81 -1.36
C ARG A 42 -11.48 5.88 -0.88
N SER A 43 -11.87 4.67 -0.47
CA SER A 43 -10.94 3.64 -0.01
C SER A 43 -10.80 2.53 -1.06
N THR A 44 -9.56 2.13 -1.32
CA THR A 44 -9.22 1.03 -2.23
C THR A 44 -8.40 -0.03 -1.50
N VAL A 45 -8.82 -1.28 -1.63
CA VAL A 45 -8.04 -2.46 -1.23
C VAL A 45 -7.67 -3.23 -2.49
N THR A 46 -6.42 -3.69 -2.60
CA THR A 46 -5.96 -4.46 -3.76
C THR A 46 -5.03 -5.58 -3.31
N VAL A 47 -5.16 -6.76 -3.93
CA VAL A 47 -4.28 -7.91 -3.73
C VAL A 47 -3.33 -8.02 -4.91
N HIS A 48 -2.06 -8.27 -4.62
CA HIS A 48 -0.94 -8.39 -5.54
C HIS A 48 -0.19 -9.68 -5.28
N ARG A 49 0.54 -10.15 -6.28
CA ARG A 49 1.38 -11.37 -6.16
C ARG A 49 2.74 -11.08 -5.53
N SER A 50 3.12 -9.82 -5.41
CA SER A 50 4.42 -9.37 -4.93
C SER A 50 4.41 -7.89 -4.52
N VAL A 51 5.43 -7.47 -3.77
CA VAL A 51 5.60 -6.05 -3.38
C VAL A 51 5.95 -5.22 -4.61
N GLU A 52 6.69 -5.79 -5.56
CA GLU A 52 7.08 -5.13 -6.81
C GLU A 52 5.86 -4.83 -7.70
N ASP A 53 4.87 -5.71 -7.74
CA ASP A 53 3.61 -5.45 -8.45
C ASP A 53 2.83 -4.33 -7.76
N ALA A 54 2.83 -4.30 -6.43
CA ALA A 54 2.21 -3.22 -5.66
C ALA A 54 2.90 -1.88 -5.96
N VAL A 55 4.24 -1.83 -5.95
CA VAL A 55 5.01 -0.64 -6.33
C VAL A 55 4.64 -0.17 -7.73
N ARG A 56 4.59 -1.06 -8.72
CA ARG A 56 4.22 -0.70 -10.11
C ARG A 56 2.81 -0.11 -10.22
N ARG A 57 1.85 -0.57 -9.42
CA ARG A 57 0.49 0.01 -9.40
C ARG A 57 0.46 1.44 -8.85
N TYR A 58 1.22 1.68 -7.78
CA TYR A 58 1.21 2.97 -7.08
C TYR A 58 2.28 3.94 -7.57
N GLN A 59 3.16 3.49 -8.48
CA GLN A 59 4.15 4.32 -9.14
C GLN A 59 3.46 5.46 -9.90
N GLY A 60 3.78 6.70 -9.52
CA GLY A 60 3.22 7.91 -10.15
C GLY A 60 1.83 8.32 -9.67
N LEU A 61 1.26 7.65 -8.66
CA LEU A 61 0.05 8.15 -8.02
C LEU A 61 0.39 9.25 -7.00
N THR A 62 -0.44 10.29 -6.97
CA THR A 62 -0.33 11.37 -5.99
C THR A 62 -0.35 10.78 -4.57
N PRO A 63 0.57 11.20 -3.69
CA PRO A 63 0.59 10.74 -2.31
C PRO A 63 -0.66 11.17 -1.56
N VAL A 64 -1.08 10.39 -0.57
CA VAL A 64 -2.26 10.72 0.22
C VAL A 64 -1.86 11.64 1.38
N GLU A 65 -2.73 12.59 1.73
CA GLU A 65 -2.63 13.23 3.03
C GLU A 65 -3.14 12.23 4.08
N LEU A 66 -2.28 11.90 5.03
CA LEU A 66 -2.62 10.99 6.12
C LEU A 66 -3.52 11.74 7.12
N GLU A 67 -4.82 11.68 6.89
CA GLU A 67 -5.81 12.10 7.87
C GLU A 67 -6.06 10.95 8.84
N TRP A 68 -5.59 11.11 10.08
CA TRP A 68 -5.96 10.22 11.18
C TRP A 68 -7.33 10.65 11.70
N GLU A 69 -8.27 9.70 11.81
CA GLU A 69 -9.53 9.95 12.52
C GLU A 69 -9.18 10.25 13.99
N THR A 70 -9.46 11.48 14.43
CA THR A 70 -9.37 11.94 15.83
C THR A 70 -10.52 11.41 16.67
#